data_AF-A0A6N7WL43-F1
#
_entry.id   AF-A0A6N7WL43-F1
#
_cell.length_a   1.000
_cell.length_b   1.000
_cell.length_c   1.000
_cell.angle_alpha   90.00
_cell.angle_beta   90.00
_cell.angle_gamma   90.00
#
_symmetry.space_group_name_H-M   'P 1'
#
loop_
_entity.id
_entity.type
_entity.pdbx_description
1 polymer ?
#
loop_
_entity_poly.entity_id
_entity_poly.type
_entity_poly.pdbx_seq_one_letter_code
_entity_poly.pdbx_strand_id
1 'polypeptide(L)'
;MAAKGKNREGYPDPTASEAIGKVANYERRIKGRQSRIAGEHFESMLQASLDFYRDLNLAYIEKTPEPMKPIRPIGAGRFEACYTKSGQPDFKGTLTGGRSIVFEAKHTDGDRIEASRLTEEQIKALETHYQLGAAAFVVVSIGLQDFYRIPWEVWRDMEKIYGHKHIKQTELEPFRVAYMAGVIKVLDGVELEYGEEGETDGNQ
;
A
#
# COMPACT_ATOMS: atom_id res chain seq x y z
N MET A 1 -31.07 -7.70 -24.78
CA MET A 1 -30.94 -6.28 -25.19
C MET A 1 -32.05 -5.49 -24.50
N ALA A 2 -31.73 -4.61 -23.54
CA ALA A 2 -32.73 -3.78 -22.89
C ALA A 2 -33.26 -2.73 -23.89
N ALA A 3 -34.57 -2.62 -24.03
CA ALA A 3 -35.21 -1.70 -24.96
C ALA A 3 -34.91 -0.24 -24.55
N LYS A 4 -34.28 0.52 -25.45
CA LYS A 4 -34.07 1.97 -25.29
C LYS A 4 -35.44 2.65 -25.34
N GLY A 5 -35.77 3.46 -24.33
CA GLY A 5 -37.01 4.23 -24.30
C GLY A 5 -37.14 5.13 -25.54
N LYS A 6 -38.36 5.26 -26.07
CA LYS A 6 -38.68 6.20 -27.16
C LYS A 6 -39.30 7.46 -26.56
N ASN A 7 -39.04 8.62 -27.16
CA ASN A 7 -39.72 9.86 -26.77
C ASN A 7 -41.19 9.89 -27.24
N ARG A 8 -41.92 10.95 -26.90
CA ARG A 8 -43.34 11.15 -27.25
C ARG A 8 -43.62 11.17 -28.77
N GLU A 9 -42.59 11.31 -29.59
CA GLU A 9 -42.66 11.34 -31.06
C GLU A 9 -42.20 10.03 -31.72
N GLY A 10 -41.85 9.01 -30.92
CA GLY A 10 -41.48 7.68 -31.41
C GLY A 10 -40.02 7.50 -31.81
N TYR A 11 -39.17 8.52 -31.63
CA TYR A 11 -37.73 8.42 -31.84
C TYR A 11 -37.04 7.74 -30.64
N PRO A 12 -35.94 6.98 -30.86
CA PRO A 12 -35.09 6.52 -29.76
C PRO A 12 -34.62 7.70 -28.93
N ASP A 13 -34.92 7.70 -27.63
CA ASP A 13 -34.56 8.76 -26.71
C ASP A 13 -33.47 8.26 -25.76
N PRO A 14 -32.18 8.51 -26.08
CA PRO A 14 -31.09 8.09 -25.23
C PRO A 14 -30.97 8.97 -23.98
N THR A 15 -31.74 10.07 -23.85
CA THR A 15 -31.54 11.10 -22.81
C THR A 15 -31.52 10.52 -21.41
N ALA A 16 -32.47 9.64 -21.08
CA ALA A 16 -32.50 8.99 -19.77
C ALA A 16 -31.29 8.06 -19.56
N SER A 17 -30.91 7.27 -20.57
CA SER A 17 -29.76 6.36 -20.50
C SER A 17 -28.43 7.11 -20.42
N GLU A 18 -28.29 8.22 -21.15
CA GLU A 18 -27.11 9.08 -21.13
C GLU A 18 -27.01 9.86 -19.82
N ALA A 19 -28.12 10.34 -19.28
CA ALA A 19 -28.17 10.96 -17.96
C ALA A 19 -27.76 9.98 -16.86
N ILE A 20 -28.31 8.76 -16.86
CA ILE A 20 -27.91 7.68 -15.94
C ILE A 20 -26.42 7.37 -16.07
N GLY A 21 -25.90 7.27 -17.31
CA GLY A 21 -24.48 7.05 -17.55
C GLY A 21 -23.59 8.18 -17.02
N LYS A 22 -24.01 9.45 -17.20
CA LYS A 22 -23.31 10.63 -16.67
C LYS A 22 -23.29 10.65 -15.14
N VAL A 23 -24.41 10.34 -14.50
CA VAL A 23 -24.51 10.24 -13.03
C VAL A 23 -23.61 9.15 -12.50
N ALA A 24 -23.68 7.93 -13.05
CA ALA A 24 -22.83 6.82 -12.64
C ALA A 24 -21.32 7.13 -12.80
N ASN A 25 -20.94 7.80 -13.89
CA ASN A 25 -19.56 8.25 -14.09
C ASN A 25 -19.13 9.31 -13.07
N TYR A 26 -20.02 10.24 -12.73
CA TYR A 26 -19.76 11.26 -11.71
C TYR A 26 -19.55 10.63 -10.32
N GLU A 27 -20.42 9.70 -9.93
CA GLU A 27 -20.29 8.94 -8.67
C GLU A 27 -18.97 8.16 -8.60
N ARG A 28 -18.59 7.48 -9.68
CA ARG A 28 -17.30 6.77 -9.78
C ARG A 28 -16.12 7.72 -9.59
N ARG A 29 -16.17 8.93 -10.17
CA ARG A 29 -15.12 9.95 -10.01
C ARG A 29 -15.03 10.47 -8.59
N ILE A 30 -16.17 10.71 -7.93
CA ILE A 30 -16.20 11.10 -6.52
C ILE A 30 -15.60 9.99 -5.66
N LYS A 31 -16.06 8.76 -5.81
CA LYS A 31 -15.57 7.61 -5.06
C LYS A 31 -14.06 7.41 -5.27
N GLY A 32 -13.59 7.48 -6.51
CA GLY A 32 -12.16 7.39 -6.81
C GLY A 32 -11.34 8.51 -6.16
N ARG A 33 -11.87 9.74 -6.11
CA ARG A 33 -11.22 10.85 -5.40
C ARG A 33 -11.17 10.59 -3.89
N GLN A 34 -12.25 10.10 -3.29
CA GLN A 34 -12.30 9.77 -1.86
C GLN A 34 -11.30 8.66 -1.52
N SER A 35 -11.29 7.58 -2.29
CA SER A 35 -10.33 6.49 -2.08
C SER A 35 -8.87 6.94 -2.19
N ARG A 36 -8.57 7.86 -3.13
CA ARG A 36 -7.23 8.45 -3.23
C ARG A 36 -6.87 9.26 -1.97
N ILE A 37 -7.77 10.12 -1.50
CA ILE A 37 -7.54 10.94 -0.29
C ILE A 37 -7.35 10.04 0.94
N ALA A 38 -8.16 8.99 1.07
CA ALA A 38 -8.02 8.04 2.17
C ALA A 38 -6.69 7.27 2.10
N GLY A 39 -6.26 6.87 0.90
CA GLY A 39 -4.93 6.29 0.67
C GLY A 39 -3.79 7.24 1.08
N GLU A 40 -3.84 8.50 0.65
CA GLU A 40 -2.86 9.54 1.02
C GLU A 40 -2.80 9.79 2.54
N HIS A 41 -3.96 9.77 3.18
CA HIS A 41 -4.05 9.89 4.63
C HIS A 41 -3.45 8.68 5.36
N PHE A 42 -3.75 7.46 4.90
CA PHE A 42 -3.14 6.25 5.43
C PHE A 42 -1.61 6.27 5.29
N GLU A 43 -1.09 6.64 4.12
CA GLU A 43 0.35 6.78 3.90
C GLU A 43 0.97 7.81 4.87
N SER A 44 0.28 8.91 5.14
CA SER A 44 0.74 9.93 6.09
C SER A 44 0.80 9.39 7.53
N MET A 45 -0.21 8.61 7.95
CA MET A 45 -0.20 7.93 9.25
C MET A 45 0.94 6.92 9.36
N LEU A 46 1.21 6.19 8.28
CA LEU A 46 2.30 5.24 8.23
C LEU A 46 3.65 5.96 8.30
N GLN A 47 3.84 7.05 7.56
CA GLN A 47 5.06 7.85 7.62
C GLN A 47 5.35 8.35 9.04
N ALA A 48 4.34 8.88 9.74
CA ALA A 48 4.50 9.28 11.15
C ALA A 48 4.92 8.11 12.06
N SER A 49 4.41 6.91 11.76
CA SER A 49 4.79 5.69 12.48
C SER A 49 6.23 5.27 12.18
N LEU A 50 6.69 5.43 10.94
CA LEU A 50 8.06 5.15 10.54
C LEU A 50 9.06 6.16 11.15
N ASP A 51 8.69 7.43 11.23
CA ASP A 51 9.47 8.46 11.92
C ASP A 51 9.67 8.11 13.40
N PHE A 52 8.63 7.60 14.07
CA PHE A 52 8.73 7.11 15.44
C PHE A 52 9.78 5.99 15.59
N TYR A 53 9.82 5.00 14.69
CA TYR A 53 10.83 3.94 14.75
C TYR A 53 12.24 4.44 14.45
N ARG A 54 12.38 5.43 13.56
CA ARG A 54 13.66 6.09 13.29
C ARG A 54 14.17 6.81 14.52
N ASP A 55 13.32 7.59 15.18
CA ASP A 55 13.72 8.40 16.34
C ASP A 55 14.14 7.53 17.54
N LEU A 56 13.66 6.27 17.59
CA LEU A 56 14.09 5.26 18.56
C LEU A 56 15.29 4.41 18.11
N ASN A 57 15.89 4.68 16.94
CA ASN A 57 16.94 3.86 16.32
C ASN A 57 16.56 2.38 16.17
N LEU A 58 15.29 2.10 15.84
CA LEU A 58 14.79 0.74 15.60
C LEU A 58 14.78 0.39 14.10
N ALA A 59 14.55 1.38 13.25
CA ALA A 59 14.55 1.20 11.81
C ALA A 59 14.74 2.54 11.07
N TYR A 60 15.31 2.48 9.87
CA TYR A 60 15.28 3.57 8.90
C TYR A 60 14.54 3.08 7.65
N ILE A 61 13.31 3.56 7.45
CA ILE A 61 12.40 3.10 6.40
C ILE A 61 11.87 4.32 5.65
N GLU A 62 11.96 4.28 4.34
CA GLU A 62 11.56 5.37 3.46
C GLU A 62 10.52 4.92 2.44
N LYS A 63 9.62 5.84 2.09
CA LYS A 63 8.78 5.68 0.91
C LYS A 63 9.64 5.75 -0.35
N THR A 64 9.45 4.81 -1.26
CA THR A 64 10.10 4.84 -2.56
C THR A 64 9.48 5.96 -3.42
N PRO A 65 10.29 6.91 -3.94
CA PRO A 65 9.78 7.94 -4.83
C PRO A 65 9.31 7.33 -6.16
N GLU A 66 8.24 7.89 -6.72
CA GLU A 66 7.78 7.48 -8.04
C GLU A 66 8.85 7.76 -9.10
N PRO A 67 9.25 6.76 -9.92
CA PRO A 67 10.28 6.94 -10.91
C PRO A 67 9.75 7.81 -12.06
N MET A 68 10.44 8.92 -12.29
CA MET A 68 10.20 9.82 -13.42
C MET A 68 11.35 9.72 -14.42
N LYS A 69 11.00 9.72 -15.71
CA LYS A 69 11.97 9.83 -16.80
C LYS A 69 11.98 11.26 -17.33
N PRO A 70 13.10 12.00 -17.17
CA PRO A 70 13.28 13.28 -17.84
C PRO A 70 13.19 13.11 -19.37
N ILE A 71 12.38 13.94 -20.01
CA ILE A 71 12.19 13.97 -21.47
C ILE A 71 13.15 14.99 -22.08
N ARG A 72 13.18 16.21 -21.55
CA ARG A 72 14.07 17.28 -22.00
C ARG A 72 14.28 18.36 -20.93
N PRO A 73 15.43 19.06 -20.93
CA PRO A 73 15.65 20.21 -20.07
C PRO A 73 14.77 21.39 -20.51
N ILE A 74 14.32 22.20 -19.54
CA ILE A 74 13.64 23.48 -19.78
C ILE A 74 14.40 24.67 -19.18
N GLY A 75 15.66 24.46 -18.77
CA GLY A 75 16.55 25.48 -18.18
C GLY A 75 16.51 25.52 -16.65
N ALA A 76 17.51 26.17 -16.04
CA ALA A 76 17.61 26.40 -14.59
C ALA A 76 17.43 25.13 -13.71
N GLY A 77 17.98 23.99 -14.13
CA GLY A 77 17.87 22.72 -13.40
C GLY A 77 16.49 22.06 -13.46
N ARG A 78 15.57 22.56 -14.30
CA ARG A 78 14.23 22.01 -14.47
C ARG A 78 14.13 21.14 -15.73
N PHE A 79 13.26 20.13 -15.65
CA PHE A 79 13.02 19.17 -16.73
C PHE A 79 11.52 18.97 -16.95
N GLU A 80 11.13 18.75 -18.19
CA GLU A 80 9.86 18.09 -18.51
C GLU A 80 10.08 16.58 -18.35
N ALA A 81 9.22 15.89 -17.60
CA ALA A 81 9.37 14.47 -17.30
C ALA A 81 8.03 13.73 -17.42
N CYS A 82 8.08 12.43 -17.68
CA CYS A 82 6.93 11.54 -17.59
C CYS A 82 7.11 10.54 -16.45
N TYR A 83 6.00 10.17 -15.80
CA TYR A 83 5.99 9.04 -14.88
C TYR A 83 6.26 7.75 -15.64
N THR A 84 7.05 6.88 -15.03
CA THR A 84 7.28 5.52 -15.52
C THR A 84 6.65 4.53 -14.57
N LYS A 85 6.27 3.34 -15.06
CA LYS A 85 5.80 2.28 -14.17
C LYS A 85 6.91 1.91 -13.20
N SER A 86 6.64 2.01 -11.90
CA SER A 86 7.54 1.52 -10.86
C SER A 86 7.25 0.05 -10.60
N GLY A 87 8.30 -0.77 -10.61
CA GLY A 87 8.26 -2.12 -10.06
C GLY A 87 8.81 -2.19 -8.63
N GLN A 88 9.09 -1.05 -8.00
CA GLN A 88 9.65 -1.01 -6.65
C GLN A 88 8.54 -1.07 -5.60
N PRO A 89 8.81 -1.71 -4.44
CA PRO A 89 7.91 -1.67 -3.30
C PRO A 89 7.68 -0.23 -2.81
N ASP A 90 6.47 0.05 -2.32
CA ASP A 90 6.10 1.37 -1.76
C ASP A 90 7.08 1.83 -0.67
N PHE A 91 7.53 0.92 0.21
CA PHE A 91 8.45 1.22 1.31
C PHE A 91 9.61 0.23 1.37
N LYS A 92 10.79 0.75 1.71
CA LYS A 92 12.01 -0.05 1.91
C LYS A 92 12.92 0.58 2.95
N GLY A 93 13.74 -0.23 3.60
CA GLY A 93 14.64 0.25 4.63
C GLY A 93 15.48 -0.81 5.29
N THR A 94 16.00 -0.46 6.46
CA THR A 94 16.87 -1.31 7.28
C THR A 94 16.39 -1.27 8.72
N LEU A 95 16.29 -2.46 9.33
CA LEU A 95 16.03 -2.63 10.76
C LEU A 95 17.34 -2.59 11.55
N THR A 96 17.26 -2.34 12.84
CA THR A 96 18.37 -2.63 13.77
C THR A 96 18.83 -4.08 13.60
N GLY A 97 20.16 -4.26 13.57
CA GLY A 97 20.79 -5.54 13.19
C GLY A 97 21.12 -5.66 11.70
N GLY A 98 20.71 -4.70 10.87
CA GLY A 98 21.10 -4.64 9.46
C GLY A 98 20.19 -5.43 8.51
N ARG A 99 19.18 -6.15 9.02
CA ARG A 99 18.19 -6.84 8.19
C ARG A 99 17.41 -5.83 7.35
N SER A 100 17.34 -6.03 6.04
CA SER A 100 16.51 -5.20 5.17
C SER A 100 15.02 -5.47 5.40
N ILE A 101 14.20 -4.44 5.22
CA ILE A 101 12.74 -4.50 5.30
C ILE A 101 12.14 -3.89 4.04
N VAL A 102 11.11 -4.53 3.49
CA VAL A 102 10.35 -4.04 2.34
C VAL A 102 8.87 -4.34 2.54
N PHE A 103 7.99 -3.40 2.20
CA PHE A 103 6.56 -3.66 2.24
C PHE A 103 5.76 -2.74 1.33
N GLU A 104 4.55 -3.19 1.07
CA GLU A 104 3.51 -2.44 0.36
C GLU A 104 2.47 -1.89 1.33
N ALA A 105 1.88 -0.74 1.03
CA ALA A 105 0.80 -0.16 1.81
C ALA A 105 -0.47 -0.08 0.97
N LYS A 106 -1.58 -0.63 1.47
CA LYS A 106 -2.87 -0.58 0.77
C LYS A 106 -4.00 -0.20 1.71
N HIS A 107 -4.92 0.61 1.21
CA HIS A 107 -6.10 1.04 1.95
C HIS A 107 -7.38 0.68 1.18
N THR A 108 -8.44 0.36 1.91
CA THR A 108 -9.79 0.18 1.37
C THR A 108 -10.84 0.56 2.41
N ASP A 109 -11.93 1.18 1.95
CA ASP A 109 -13.16 1.40 2.74
C ASP A 109 -14.12 0.20 2.66
N GLY A 110 -13.68 -0.92 2.07
CA GLY A 110 -14.47 -2.14 1.94
C GLY A 110 -14.22 -3.14 3.07
N ASP A 111 -14.93 -4.26 3.03
CA ASP A 111 -14.84 -5.38 3.98
C ASP A 111 -13.76 -6.41 3.62
N ARG A 112 -13.06 -6.22 2.50
CA ARG A 112 -12.03 -7.10 1.97
C ARG A 112 -11.02 -6.35 1.11
N ILE A 113 -9.88 -6.99 0.90
CA ILE A 113 -8.84 -6.55 -0.03
C ILE A 113 -8.53 -7.65 -1.05
N GLU A 114 -8.41 -7.26 -2.32
CA GLU A 114 -8.12 -8.18 -3.43
C GLU A 114 -6.60 -8.34 -3.65
N ALA A 115 -6.16 -9.53 -4.05
CA ALA A 115 -4.76 -9.80 -4.43
C ALA A 115 -4.25 -8.83 -5.50
N SER A 116 -5.14 -8.48 -6.43
CA SER A 116 -4.88 -7.60 -7.57
C SER A 116 -4.59 -6.15 -7.19
N ARG A 117 -4.65 -5.81 -5.89
CA ARG A 117 -4.15 -4.54 -5.38
C ARG A 117 -2.64 -4.41 -5.49
N LEU A 118 -1.90 -5.51 -5.62
CA LEU A 118 -0.49 -5.50 -6.01
C LEU A 118 -0.36 -5.74 -7.50
N THR A 119 0.54 -4.97 -8.13
CA THR A 119 0.99 -5.23 -9.49
C THR A 119 1.91 -6.45 -9.56
N GLU A 120 2.06 -7.05 -10.74
CA GLU A 120 2.96 -8.19 -10.94
C GLU A 120 4.41 -7.84 -10.60
N GLU A 121 4.84 -6.61 -10.90
CA GLU A 121 6.18 -6.13 -10.59
C GLU A 121 6.40 -5.99 -9.09
N GLN A 122 5.41 -5.47 -8.33
CA GLN A 122 5.47 -5.40 -6.87
C GLN A 122 5.52 -6.80 -6.24
N ILE A 123 4.72 -7.74 -6.75
CA ILE A 123 4.74 -9.14 -6.32
C ILE A 123 6.14 -9.75 -6.51
N LYS A 124 6.73 -9.55 -7.70
CA LYS A 124 8.07 -10.06 -8.00
C LYS A 124 9.15 -9.43 -7.11
N ALA A 125 9.05 -8.13 -6.85
CA ALA A 125 10.00 -7.43 -6.00
C ALA A 125 9.92 -7.93 -4.54
N LEU A 126 8.71 -8.04 -3.97
CA LEU A 126 8.51 -8.57 -2.63
C LEU A 126 9.03 -10.01 -2.49
N GLU A 127 8.71 -10.89 -3.45
CA GLU A 127 9.22 -12.27 -3.46
C GLU A 127 10.75 -12.32 -3.51
N THR A 128 11.38 -11.49 -4.34
CA THR A 128 12.85 -11.45 -4.46
C THR A 128 13.49 -11.04 -3.13
N HIS A 129 12.99 -9.98 -2.50
CA HIS A 129 13.50 -9.54 -1.21
C HIS A 129 13.25 -10.56 -0.10
N TYR A 130 12.06 -11.17 -0.08
CA TYR A 130 11.72 -12.23 0.87
C TYR A 130 12.68 -13.41 0.79
N GLN A 131 12.97 -13.89 -0.43
CA GLN A 131 13.92 -14.99 -0.67
C GLN A 131 15.36 -14.66 -0.21
N LEU A 132 15.72 -13.37 -0.19
CA LEU A 132 17.02 -12.89 0.30
C LEU A 132 17.05 -12.66 1.83
N GLY A 133 15.97 -12.97 2.55
CA GLY A 133 15.88 -12.83 4.00
C GLY A 133 15.34 -11.49 4.51
N ALA A 134 14.88 -10.62 3.62
CA ALA A 134 14.25 -9.37 4.04
C ALA A 134 12.97 -9.62 4.85
N ALA A 135 12.66 -8.73 5.80
CA ALA A 135 11.31 -8.66 6.34
C ALA A 135 10.37 -8.13 5.24
N ALA A 136 9.57 -9.02 4.64
CA ALA A 136 8.66 -8.69 3.55
C ALA A 136 7.21 -8.91 3.96
N PHE A 137 6.35 -7.91 3.75
CA PHE A 137 4.93 -7.97 4.11
C PHE A 137 4.08 -6.93 3.37
N VAL A 138 2.77 -6.97 3.59
CA VAL A 138 1.81 -5.95 3.13
C VAL A 138 1.10 -5.35 4.34
N VAL A 139 1.10 -4.02 4.44
CA VAL A 139 0.33 -3.29 5.45
C VAL A 139 -1.01 -2.90 4.86
N VAL A 140 -2.09 -3.33 5.51
CA VAL A 140 -3.45 -3.05 5.06
C VAL A 140 -4.18 -2.18 6.07
N SER A 141 -4.80 -1.12 5.59
CA SER A 141 -5.78 -0.32 6.33
C SER A 141 -7.19 -0.61 5.83
N ILE A 142 -8.09 -0.96 6.77
CA ILE A 142 -9.53 -1.03 6.54
C ILE A 142 -10.19 0.17 7.23
N GLY A 143 -10.84 1.03 6.44
CA GLY A 143 -11.60 2.18 6.95
C GLY A 143 -10.81 3.20 7.78
N LEU A 144 -9.47 3.21 7.68
CA LEU A 144 -8.57 4.04 8.50
C LEU A 144 -8.66 3.81 10.02
N GLN A 145 -9.21 2.66 10.42
CA GLN A 145 -9.42 2.31 11.83
C GLN A 145 -8.69 1.02 12.19
N ASP A 146 -8.77 0.03 11.30
CA ASP A 146 -8.14 -1.26 11.50
C ASP A 146 -6.92 -1.39 10.61
N PHE A 147 -5.81 -1.84 11.22
CA PHE A 147 -4.52 -1.95 10.57
C PHE A 147 -3.98 -3.36 10.73
N TYR A 148 -3.40 -3.89 9.67
CA TYR A 148 -2.94 -5.26 9.59
C TYR A 148 -1.56 -5.34 8.95
N ARG A 149 -0.71 -6.22 9.47
CA ARG A 149 0.59 -6.57 8.88
C ARG A 149 0.54 -8.00 8.39
N ILE A 150 0.31 -8.19 7.10
CA ILE A 150 0.16 -9.50 6.49
C ILE A 150 1.52 -9.99 6.02
N PRO A 151 2.07 -11.11 6.57
CA PRO A 151 3.31 -11.70 6.09
C PRO A 151 3.25 -11.96 4.59
N TRP A 152 4.38 -11.78 3.90
CA TRP A 152 4.42 -11.90 2.44
C TRP A 152 3.87 -13.25 1.94
N GLU A 153 4.25 -14.35 2.58
CA GLU A 153 3.79 -15.69 2.22
C GLU A 153 2.26 -15.85 2.33
N VAL A 154 1.62 -15.22 3.32
CA VAL A 154 0.16 -15.24 3.49
C VAL A 154 -0.50 -14.49 2.35
N TRP A 155 0.02 -13.32 1.99
CA TRP A 155 -0.48 -12.57 0.84
C TRP A 155 -0.29 -13.35 -0.47
N ARG A 156 0.91 -13.88 -0.70
CA ARG A 156 1.28 -14.64 -1.91
C ARG A 156 0.40 -15.87 -2.09
N ASP A 157 0.16 -16.63 -1.02
CA ASP A 157 -0.52 -17.92 -1.06
C ASP A 157 -2.00 -17.84 -0.66
N MET A 158 -2.63 -16.65 -0.70
CA MET A 158 -4.02 -16.45 -0.28
C MET A 158 -5.03 -17.39 -0.97
N GLU A 159 -4.82 -17.71 -2.25
CA GLU A 159 -5.69 -18.64 -2.97
C GLU A 159 -5.59 -20.07 -2.41
N LYS A 160 -4.39 -20.48 -1.97
CA LYS A 160 -4.18 -21.79 -1.35
C LYS A 160 -4.69 -21.82 0.09
N ILE A 161 -4.52 -20.73 0.83
CA ILE A 161 -4.88 -20.63 2.25
C ILE A 161 -6.40 -20.48 2.43
N TYR A 162 -7.04 -19.61 1.65
CA TYR A 162 -8.45 -19.23 1.80
C TYR A 162 -9.35 -19.77 0.68
N GLY A 163 -8.79 -20.29 -0.41
CA GLY A 163 -9.56 -20.75 -1.57
C GLY A 163 -9.99 -19.61 -2.51
N HIS A 164 -9.50 -18.38 -2.30
CA HIS A 164 -9.86 -17.21 -3.11
C HIS A 164 -8.77 -16.13 -3.13
N LYS A 165 -8.85 -15.22 -4.12
CA LYS A 165 -7.88 -14.14 -4.37
C LYS A 165 -8.20 -12.82 -3.66
N HIS A 166 -8.84 -12.90 -2.51
CA HIS A 166 -9.10 -11.76 -1.64
C HIS A 166 -8.96 -12.20 -0.18
N ILE A 167 -8.83 -11.25 0.74
CA ILE A 167 -8.82 -11.50 2.18
C ILE A 167 -9.88 -10.60 2.81
N LYS A 168 -10.83 -11.21 3.52
CA LYS A 168 -11.87 -10.49 4.28
C LYS A 168 -11.30 -9.96 5.58
N GLN A 169 -11.92 -8.92 6.13
CA GLN A 169 -11.52 -8.38 7.43
C GLN A 169 -11.42 -9.44 8.53
N THR A 170 -12.38 -10.37 8.60
CA THR A 170 -12.36 -11.46 9.58
C THR A 170 -11.15 -12.39 9.44
N GLU A 171 -10.64 -12.56 8.22
CA GLU A 171 -9.44 -13.36 7.93
C GLU A 171 -8.14 -12.58 8.19
N LEU A 172 -8.23 -11.25 8.27
CA LEU A 172 -7.13 -10.36 8.61
C LEU A 172 -6.89 -10.24 10.12
N GLU A 173 -7.89 -10.49 10.97
CA GLU A 173 -7.79 -10.32 12.43
C GLU A 173 -6.54 -10.96 13.09
N PRO A 174 -6.07 -12.15 12.69
CA PRO A 174 -4.83 -12.71 13.23
C PRO A 174 -3.58 -11.86 12.98
N PHE A 175 -3.62 -10.96 12.00
CA PHE A 175 -2.52 -10.09 11.57
C PHE A 175 -2.68 -8.64 12.04
N ARG A 176 -3.63 -8.38 12.95
CA ARG A 176 -3.93 -7.03 13.42
C ARG A 176 -2.76 -6.43 14.18
N VAL A 177 -2.45 -5.18 13.87
CA VAL A 177 -1.46 -4.38 14.61
C VAL A 177 -2.15 -3.24 15.34
N ALA A 178 -1.62 -2.89 16.50
CA ALA A 178 -2.20 -1.83 17.30
C ALA A 178 -1.97 -0.44 16.67
N TYR A 179 -2.91 0.47 16.90
CA TYR A 179 -2.72 1.90 16.66
C TYR A 179 -2.80 2.61 18.01
N MET A 180 -1.65 3.06 18.52
CA MET A 180 -1.53 3.63 19.86
C MET A 180 -0.61 4.85 19.84
N ALA A 181 -1.04 5.92 20.52
CA ALA A 181 -0.32 7.19 20.61
C ALA A 181 0.09 7.77 19.24
N GLY A 182 -0.77 7.63 18.23
CA GLY A 182 -0.50 8.12 16.87
C GLY A 182 0.42 7.24 16.03
N VAL A 183 0.80 6.05 16.53
CA VAL A 183 1.72 5.12 15.86
C VAL A 183 1.01 3.82 15.51
N ILE A 184 1.06 3.44 14.23
CA ILE A 184 0.70 2.11 13.75
C ILE A 184 1.87 1.17 14.05
N LYS A 185 1.61 0.14 14.84
CA LYS A 185 2.60 -0.79 15.38
C LYS A 185 3.06 -1.86 14.38
N VAL A 186 3.41 -1.43 13.16
CA VAL A 186 3.81 -2.32 12.05
C VAL A 186 5.13 -3.06 12.26
N LEU A 187 5.95 -2.70 13.24
CA LEU A 187 7.18 -3.45 13.56
C LEU A 187 7.00 -4.38 14.76
N ASP A 188 5.83 -4.38 15.43
CA ASP A 188 5.60 -5.27 16.56
C ASP A 188 5.65 -6.75 16.10
N GLY A 189 6.43 -7.55 16.81
CA GLY A 189 6.69 -8.96 16.48
C GLY A 189 7.56 -9.16 15.23
N VAL A 190 8.23 -8.12 14.72
CA VAL A 190 9.37 -8.30 13.81
C VAL A 190 10.61 -8.52 14.67
N GLU A 191 11.31 -9.63 14.46
CA GLU A 191 12.55 -9.91 15.17
C GLU A 191 13.62 -8.87 14.81
N LEU A 192 14.18 -8.24 15.85
CA LEU A 192 15.29 -7.31 15.76
C LEU A 192 16.51 -7.98 16.39
N GLU A 193 17.60 -8.09 15.64
CA GLU A 193 18.87 -8.56 16.17
C GLU A 193 19.67 -7.32 16.61
N TYR A 194 20.08 -7.27 17.88
CA TYR A 194 21.03 -6.27 18.35
C TYR A 194 22.43 -6.86 18.18
N GLY A 195 23.33 -6.13 17.53
CA GLY A 195 24.74 -6.51 17.56
C GLY A 195 25.19 -6.53 19.02
N GLU A 196 26.00 -7.52 19.41
CA GLU A 196 26.61 -7.55 20.74
C GLU A 196 27.28 -6.19 20.98
N GLU A 197 26.78 -5.44 21.98
CA GLU A 197 27.51 -4.28 22.47
C GLU A 197 28.87 -4.81 22.89
N GLY A 198 29.94 -4.34 22.23
CA GLY A 198 31.27 -4.63 22.69
C GLY A 198 31.37 -4.20 24.14
N GLU A 199 31.41 -5.17 25.05
CA GLU A 199 31.87 -4.98 26.42
C GLU A 199 33.24 -4.29 26.30
N THR A 200 33.23 -2.97 26.42
CA THR A 200 34.45 -2.25 26.78
C THR A 200 34.56 -2.44 28.28
N ASP A 201 35.01 -3.63 28.66
CA ASP A 201 35.58 -3.88 29.97
C ASP A 201 36.72 -2.86 30.15
N GLY A 202 36.46 -1.89 31.02
CA GLY A 202 37.49 -1.00 31.50
C GLY A 202 38.55 -1.82 32.21
N ASN A 203 39.76 -1.86 31.65
CA ASN A 203 40.96 -2.00 32.45
C ASN A 203 42.20 -1.44 31.73
N GLN A 204 42.54 -0.18 32.04
CA GLN A 204 43.91 0.26 32.32
C GLN A 204 43.87 1.61 33.04
#